data_AF-A0A951RIB1-F1
#
_entry.id   AF-A0A951RIB1-F1
#
_cell.length_a   1.000
_cell.length_b   1.000
_cell.length_c   1.000
_cell.angle_alpha   90.00
_cell.angle_beta   90.00
_cell.angle_gamma   90.00
#
_symmetry.space_group_name_H-M   'P 1'
#
loop_
_entity.id
_entity.type
_entity.pdbx_description
1 polymer ?
#
loop_
_entity_poly.entity_id
_entity_poly.type
_entity_poly.pdbx_seq_one_letter_code
_entity_poly.pdbx_strand_id
1 'polypeptide(L)'
;MAQMFDLLRKLDFSSVTTLSLIEPHRLKALILEDLRRYPGSAISDIHARIAPELDRHRVKYALESLSDDGLIIYTGEKRWRRYSVTGV
;
A
#
# COMPACT_ATOMS: atom_id res chain seq x y z
N MET A 1 8.33 -37.43 -16.36
CA MET A 1 8.22 -36.78 -17.69
C MET A 1 6.76 -36.42 -17.91
N ALA A 2 6.26 -35.19 -17.89
CA ALA A 2 6.80 -33.87 -17.66
C ALA A 2 5.60 -32.99 -17.21
N GLN A 3 5.71 -32.43 -15.99
CA GLN A 3 5.37 -31.04 -15.63
C GLN A 3 3.89 -30.60 -15.77
N MET A 4 3.11 -30.46 -14.69
CA MET A 4 3.13 -29.33 -13.71
C MET A 4 2.92 -27.92 -14.32
N PHE A 5 2.79 -27.76 -15.63
CA PHE A 5 2.76 -26.44 -16.27
C PHE A 5 1.37 -25.80 -16.41
N ASP A 6 0.46 -26.02 -15.46
CA ASP A 6 -0.89 -25.44 -15.48
C ASP A 6 -1.20 -24.51 -14.30
N LEU A 7 -0.16 -24.04 -13.58
CA LEU A 7 -0.33 -23.07 -12.50
C LEU A 7 0.23 -21.66 -12.80
N LEU A 8 0.88 -21.46 -13.95
CA LEU A 8 1.53 -20.18 -14.29
C LEU A 8 0.79 -19.33 -15.33
N ARG A 9 -0.38 -19.76 -15.82
CA ARG A 9 -1.19 -18.97 -16.77
C ARG A 9 -2.15 -17.97 -16.13
N LYS A 10 -2.26 -17.93 -14.79
CA LYS A 10 -2.96 -16.85 -14.08
C LYS A 10 -2.02 -15.75 -13.60
N LEU A 11 -0.80 -15.71 -14.14
CA LEU A 11 -0.06 -14.47 -14.23
C LEU A 11 -0.56 -13.78 -15.49
N ASP A 12 -1.75 -13.16 -15.39
CA ASP A 12 -2.13 -12.07 -16.28
C ASP A 12 -1.12 -10.93 -16.03
N PHE A 13 0.07 -11.09 -16.62
CA PHE A 13 0.95 -10.01 -16.97
C PHE A 13 0.24 -9.16 -18.02
N SER A 14 -0.82 -8.46 -17.60
CA SER A 14 -1.38 -7.38 -18.37
C SER A 14 -0.40 -6.22 -18.24
N SER A 15 0.39 -6.09 -19.31
CA SER A 15 1.27 -5.00 -19.66
C SER A 15 0.50 -3.68 -19.78
N VAL A 16 0.09 -3.12 -18.64
CA VAL A 16 -0.23 -1.69 -18.48
C VAL A 16 0.51 -1.24 -17.22
N THR A 17 1.76 -0.81 -17.39
CA THR A 17 2.59 -0.23 -16.34
C THR A 17 2.11 1.17 -16.02
N THR A 18 0.91 1.29 -15.45
CA THR A 18 0.49 2.51 -14.76
C THR A 18 0.15 2.09 -13.35
N LEU A 19 0.67 2.82 -12.36
CA LEU A 19 0.38 2.51 -10.97
C LEU A 19 -1.14 2.47 -10.69
N SER A 20 -1.94 3.15 -11.54
CA SER A 20 -3.40 3.14 -11.60
C SER A 20 -4.07 1.77 -11.49
N LEU A 21 -3.42 0.67 -11.91
CA LEU A 21 -3.98 -0.68 -11.86
C LEU A 21 -3.45 -1.52 -10.67
N ILE A 22 -2.79 -0.93 -9.68
CA ILE A 22 -2.30 -1.68 -8.53
C ILE A 22 -3.44 -2.39 -7.79
N GLU A 23 -3.25 -3.67 -7.49
CA GLU A 23 -4.21 -4.43 -6.68
C GLU A 23 -4.25 -3.90 -5.24
N PRO A 24 -5.42 -3.88 -4.56
CA PRO A 24 -5.54 -3.32 -3.21
C PRO A 24 -4.57 -3.91 -2.18
N HIS A 25 -4.34 -5.22 -2.23
CA HIS A 25 -3.41 -5.90 -1.33
C HIS A 25 -1.94 -5.51 -1.57
N ARG A 26 -1.55 -5.21 -2.83
CA ARG A 26 -0.20 -4.72 -3.15
C ARG A 26 0.02 -3.31 -2.64
N LEU A 27 -1.00 -2.44 -2.77
CA LEU A 27 -0.91 -1.08 -2.22
C LEU A 27 -0.72 -1.11 -0.69
N LYS A 28 -1.45 -1.98 0.02
CA LYS A 28 -1.24 -2.19 1.46
C LYS A 28 0.20 -2.59 1.78
N ALA A 29 0.77 -3.55 1.04
CA ALA A 29 2.16 -3.99 1.24
C ALA A 29 3.16 -2.86 1.02
N LEU A 30 2.99 -2.05 -0.04
CA LEU A 30 3.84 -0.89 -0.31
C LEU A 30 3.77 0.15 0.82
N ILE A 31 2.57 0.42 1.35
CA ILE A 31 2.38 1.35 2.47
C ILE A 31 3.12 0.84 3.71
N LEU A 32 3.03 -0.45 4.03
CA LEU A 32 3.72 -1.03 5.18
C LEU A 32 5.25 -0.93 5.05
N GLU A 33 5.80 -1.27 3.88
CA GLU A 33 7.23 -1.14 3.60
C GLU A 33 7.70 0.32 3.70
N ASP A 34 6.92 1.26 3.16
CA ASP A 34 7.22 2.69 3.25
C ASP A 34 7.19 3.19 4.71
N LEU A 35 6.19 2.80 5.49
CA LEU A 35 6.08 3.20 6.90
C LEU A 35 7.13 2.55 7.81
N ARG A 36 7.64 1.36 7.46
CA ARG A 36 8.83 0.78 8.12
C ARG A 36 10.07 1.64 7.92
N ARG A 37 10.22 2.22 6.73
CA ARG A 37 11.37 3.07 6.39
C ARG A 37 11.22 4.53 6.85
N TYR A 38 10.00 5.04 6.83
CA TYR A 38 9.65 6.43 7.14
C TYR A 38 8.48 6.50 8.13
N PRO A 39 8.68 6.10 9.41
CA PRO A 39 7.64 6.19 10.43
C PRO A 39 7.23 7.65 10.70
N GLY A 40 6.02 7.87 11.21
CA GLY A 40 5.51 9.20 11.48
C GLY A 40 5.17 10.02 10.22
N SER A 41 4.91 9.35 9.09
CA SER A 41 4.62 10.02 7.82
C SER A 41 3.16 10.48 7.71
N ALA A 42 2.91 11.63 7.09
CA ALA A 42 1.55 11.98 6.70
C ALA A 42 1.15 11.24 5.41
N ILE A 43 -0.15 11.09 5.19
CA ILE A 43 -0.68 10.49 3.95
C ILE A 43 -0.16 11.18 2.67
N SER A 44 0.11 12.49 2.70
CA SER A 44 0.70 13.21 1.56
C SER A 44 2.11 12.71 1.25
N ASP A 45 2.90 12.44 2.29
CA ASP A 45 4.29 12.03 2.16
C ASP A 45 4.35 10.59 1.63
N ILE A 46 3.50 9.71 2.18
CA ILE A 46 3.33 8.32 1.73
C ILE A 46 2.89 8.31 0.25
N HIS A 47 1.84 9.05 -0.08
CA HIS A 47 1.30 9.12 -1.45
C HIS A 47 2.35 9.59 -2.45
N ALA A 48 3.10 10.64 -2.14
CA ALA A 48 4.15 11.14 -3.02
C ALA A 48 5.29 10.14 -3.26
N ARG A 49 5.64 9.31 -2.27
CA ARG A 49 6.73 8.33 -2.38
C ARG A 49 6.35 7.07 -3.12
N ILE A 50 5.20 6.49 -2.79
CA ILE A 50 4.84 5.15 -3.29
C ILE A 50 3.74 5.14 -4.34
N ALA A 51 2.98 6.23 -4.49
CA ALA A 51 1.75 6.23 -5.26
C ALA A 51 1.40 7.56 -5.96
N PRO A 52 2.36 8.33 -6.52
CA PRO A 52 2.08 9.68 -7.04
C PRO A 52 1.07 9.70 -8.19
N GLU A 53 0.96 8.61 -8.95
CA GLU A 53 0.03 8.44 -10.08
C GLU A 53 -1.39 7.98 -9.64
N LEU A 54 -1.57 7.63 -8.37
CA LEU A 54 -2.86 7.17 -7.84
C LEU A 54 -3.69 8.32 -7.29
N ASP A 55 -5.02 8.15 -7.31
CA ASP A 55 -5.89 8.96 -6.47
C ASP A 55 -5.52 8.76 -4.99
N ARG A 56 -5.28 9.87 -4.29
CA ARG A 56 -4.95 9.91 -2.86
C ARG A 56 -6.02 9.22 -2.00
N HIS A 57 -7.28 9.18 -2.44
CA HIS A 57 -8.35 8.43 -1.78
C HIS A 57 -8.03 6.94 -1.67
N ARG A 58 -7.36 6.33 -2.67
CA ARG A 58 -6.98 4.91 -2.60
C ARG A 58 -5.96 4.65 -1.50
N VAL A 59 -4.98 5.54 -1.33
CA VAL A 59 -4.02 5.48 -0.22
C VAL A 59 -4.74 5.67 1.11
N LYS A 60 -5.70 6.59 1.18
CA LYS A 60 -6.51 6.81 2.38
C LYS A 60 -7.28 5.56 2.78
N TYR A 61 -8.02 4.93 1.86
CA TYR A 61 -8.76 3.71 2.14
C TYR A 61 -7.84 2.55 2.56
N ALA A 62 -6.66 2.44 1.94
CA ALA A 62 -5.69 1.43 2.33
C ALA A 62 -5.13 1.68 3.74
N LEU A 63 -4.85 2.93 4.12
CA LEU A 63 -4.44 3.30 5.47
C LEU A 63 -5.52 3.05 6.52
N GLU A 64 -6.78 3.38 6.21
CA GLU A 64 -7.92 3.08 7.07
C GLU A 64 -8.04 1.57 7.30
N SER A 65 -8.04 0.79 6.22
CA SER A 65 -8.10 -0.67 6.34
C SER A 65 -6.91 -1.26 7.10
N LEU A 66 -5.69 -0.77 6.90
CA LEU A 66 -4.52 -1.21 7.68
C LEU A 66 -4.60 -0.82 9.16
N SER A 67 -5.26 0.30 9.48
CA SER A 67 -5.50 0.74 10.86
C SER A 67 -6.55 -0.14 11.53
N ASP A 68 -7.62 -0.47 10.80
CA ASP A 68 -8.66 -1.40 11.26
C ASP A 68 -8.09 -2.81 11.47
N ASP A 69 -7.17 -3.24 10.59
CA ASP A 69 -6.42 -4.50 10.71
C ASP A 69 -5.39 -4.47 11.87
N GLY A 70 -5.20 -3.32 12.55
CA GLY A 70 -4.25 -3.15 13.66
C GLY A 70 -2.76 -3.13 13.26
N LEU A 71 -2.47 -3.11 11.95
CA LEU A 71 -1.11 -3.19 11.42
C LEU A 71 -0.36 -1.85 11.46
N ILE A 72 -1.11 -0.75 11.51
CA ILE A 72 -0.56 0.60 11.69
C ILE A 72 -1.31 1.35 12.77
N ILE A 73 -0.62 2.29 13.40
CA ILE A 73 -1.17 3.28 14.31
C ILE A 73 -1.01 4.68 13.72
N TYR A 74 -1.77 5.64 14.25
CA TYR A 74 -1.57 7.04 13.93
C TYR A 74 -1.68 7.93 15.17
N THR A 75 -1.02 9.08 15.09
CA THR A 75 -1.11 10.17 16.06
C THR A 75 -1.62 11.43 15.40
N GLY A 76 -2.23 12.33 16.18
CA GLY A 76 -2.81 13.58 15.68
C GLY A 76 -4.16 13.40 14.98
N GLU A 77 -4.73 14.54 14.56
CA GLU A 77 -6.09 14.59 14.00
C GLU A 77 -6.15 15.30 12.65
N LYS A 78 -7.12 14.90 11.82
CA LYS A 78 -7.40 15.50 10.51
C LYS A 78 -6.11 15.61 9.66
N ARG A 79 -5.69 16.84 9.33
CA ARG A 79 -4.50 17.11 8.51
C ARG A 79 -3.18 16.78 9.20
N TRP A 80 -3.18 16.66 10.53
CA TRP A 80 -1.99 16.41 11.33
C TRP A 80 -1.78 14.94 11.64
N ARG A 81 -2.58 14.04 11.03
CA ARG A 81 -2.41 12.60 11.20
C ARG A 81 -1.06 12.13 10.66
N ARG A 82 -0.31 11.43 11.51
CA ARG A 82 0.97 10.79 11.19
C ARG A 82 0.87 9.30 11.48
N TYR A 83 1.26 8.48 10.51
CA TYR A 83 1.11 7.02 10.53
C TYR A 83 2.45 6.32 10.79
N SER A 84 2.41 5.20 11.50
CA SER A 84 3.54 4.32 11.78
C SER A 84 3.08 2.86 11.83
N VAL A 85 3.96 1.91 11.52
CA VAL A 85 3.66 0.48 11.73
C VAL A 85 3.55 0.19 13.23
N THR A 86 2.58 -0.66 13.61
CA THR A 86 2.40 -1.09 15.00
C THR A 86 3.57 -1.98 15.43
N GLY A 87 4.14 -1.73 16.62
CA GLY A 87 5.14 -2.61 17.22
C GLY A 87 6.55 -2.49 16.67
N VAL A 88 6.90 -1.34 16.08
CA VAL A 88 8.28 -0.98 15.73
C VAL A 88 8.92 -0.18 16.84
#